data_AF-A0A0B2VJI9-F1
#
_entry.id   AF-A0A0B2VJI9-F1
#
_cell.length_a   1.000
_cell.length_b   1.000
_cell.length_c   1.000
_cell.angle_alpha   90.00
_cell.angle_beta   90.00
_cell.angle_gamma   90.00
#
_symmetry.space_group_name_H-M   'P 1'
#
loop_
_entity.id
_entity.type
_entity.pdbx_description
1 polymer ?
#
loop_
_entity_poly.entity_id
_entity_poly.type
_entity_poly.pdbx_seq_one_letter_code
_entity_poly.pdbx_strand_id
1 'polypeptide(L)'
;MKPPPTRIGNQSEPFVASSTQKYDFVEKKIEHARIFRPSSNVQLSNSKFQGISTQQEDFGEKKVERSKAFKPRSSYQRIDEPLDALSVSKANYIPLELNRSKMVKPKSRQRISNAPFEDDTEQRSNFSAKRVEVVVAHRPHTEYKLTPGPTETNTTYSLGYKPLKGERQQVFRPPVARNAPEGIFEGTTTNAADFVPKRNKICPAEYVLSRRNKGFQVRSDVNGHRFYSRIKHDKE
;
A
#
# COMPACT_ATOMS: atom_id res chain seq x y z
N MET A 1 55.70 65.16 -16.13
CA MET A 1 54.95 64.68 -14.95
C MET A 1 53.76 63.86 -15.44
N LYS A 2 53.59 62.61 -15.00
CA LYS A 2 52.43 61.76 -15.37
C LYS A 2 51.23 62.16 -14.48
N PRO A 3 50.00 62.28 -15.02
CA PRO A 3 48.83 62.57 -14.19
C PRO A 3 48.50 61.37 -13.28
N PRO A 4 47.88 61.61 -12.10
CA PRO A 4 47.59 60.55 -11.15
C PRO A 4 46.49 59.62 -11.69
N PRO A 5 46.49 58.32 -11.31
CA PRO A 5 45.48 57.39 -11.77
C PRO A 5 44.12 57.73 -11.17
N THR A 6 43.13 57.93 -12.04
CA THR A 6 41.73 58.16 -11.69
C THR A 6 41.14 56.91 -11.05
N ARG A 7 40.74 56.99 -9.77
CA ARG A 7 40.04 55.91 -9.06
C ARG A 7 38.60 55.87 -9.56
N ILE A 8 38.29 54.96 -10.49
CA ILE A 8 36.93 54.71 -10.96
C ILE A 8 36.15 54.08 -9.80
N GLY A 9 35.18 54.80 -9.26
CA GLY A 9 34.29 54.28 -8.22
C GLY A 9 33.46 53.12 -8.75
N ASN A 10 33.28 52.08 -7.93
CA ASN A 10 32.42 50.95 -8.26
C ASN A 10 30.97 51.45 -8.42
N GLN A 11 30.47 51.55 -9.65
CA GLN A 11 29.05 51.66 -9.92
C GLN A 11 28.46 50.25 -9.76
N SER A 12 27.97 49.92 -8.56
CA SER A 12 27.23 48.68 -8.34
C SER A 12 25.79 48.84 -8.82
N GLU A 13 25.59 48.91 -10.14
CA GLU A 13 24.27 48.62 -10.70
C GLU A 13 24.07 47.10 -10.73
N PRO A 14 22.94 46.58 -10.21
CA PRO A 14 22.70 45.14 -10.19
C PRO A 14 22.59 44.62 -11.63
N PHE A 15 23.47 43.67 -11.98
CA PHE A 15 23.43 42.99 -13.27
C PHE A 15 22.15 42.16 -13.39
N VAL A 16 21.19 42.59 -14.22
CA VAL A 16 19.96 41.84 -14.49
C VAL A 16 20.25 40.75 -15.53
N ALA A 17 20.80 39.63 -15.07
CA ALA A 17 21.09 38.46 -15.89
C ALA A 17 19.83 37.60 -16.10
N SER A 18 18.95 38.00 -17.02
CA SER A 18 17.85 37.11 -17.44
C SER A 18 18.08 36.69 -18.88
N SER A 19 18.47 35.43 -19.07
CA SER A 19 18.67 34.85 -20.40
C SER A 19 17.34 34.67 -21.12
N THR A 20 17.38 34.69 -22.46
CA THR A 20 16.20 34.43 -23.31
C THR A 20 15.52 33.10 -22.97
N GLN A 21 16.30 32.07 -22.65
CA GLN A 21 15.81 30.78 -22.17
C GLN A 21 14.87 30.90 -20.95
N LYS A 22 15.15 31.81 -20.00
CA LYS A 22 14.33 32.02 -18.81
C LYS A 22 13.00 32.69 -19.15
N TYR A 23 12.97 33.54 -20.18
CA TYR A 23 11.75 34.22 -20.63
C TYR A 23 10.88 33.33 -21.54
N ASP A 24 11.50 32.46 -22.33
CA ASP A 24 10.78 31.66 -23.34
C ASP A 24 10.16 30.37 -22.77
N PHE A 25 10.77 29.79 -21.72
CA PHE A 25 10.34 28.53 -21.11
C PHE A 25 9.66 28.73 -19.75
N VAL A 26 8.56 29.48 -19.74
CA VAL A 26 7.71 29.66 -18.57
C VAL A 26 6.57 28.64 -18.56
N GLU A 27 6.21 28.12 -17.38
CA GLU A 27 5.09 27.19 -17.22
C GLU A 27 3.78 27.81 -17.75
N LYS A 28 3.22 27.19 -18.80
CA LYS A 28 1.93 27.60 -19.36
C LYS A 28 0.82 26.79 -18.68
N LYS A 29 -0.15 27.48 -18.09
CA LYS A 29 -1.37 26.83 -17.58
C LYS A 29 -2.23 26.40 -18.77
N ILE A 30 -2.42 25.10 -18.93
CA ILE A 30 -3.30 24.51 -19.95
C ILE A 30 -4.57 24.03 -19.25
N GLU A 31 -5.73 24.50 -19.69
CA GLU A 31 -7.01 23.99 -19.22
C GLU A 31 -7.34 22.66 -19.90
N HIS A 32 -7.75 21.65 -19.12
CA HIS A 32 -8.18 20.37 -19.65
C HIS A 32 -9.62 20.45 -20.18
N ALA A 33 -9.88 19.74 -21.29
CA ALA A 33 -11.22 19.66 -21.86
C ALA A 33 -12.22 19.12 -20.82
N ARG A 34 -13.29 19.87 -20.55
CA ARG A 34 -14.39 19.41 -19.69
C ARG A 34 -15.23 18.38 -20.45
N ILE A 35 -15.72 17.36 -19.74
CA ILE A 35 -16.63 16.37 -20.32
C ILE A 35 -17.91 17.09 -20.76
N PHE A 36 -18.11 17.21 -22.07
CA PHE A 36 -19.34 17.73 -22.66
C PHE A 36 -20.37 16.59 -22.75
N ARG A 37 -21.43 16.66 -21.94
CA ARG A 37 -22.61 15.80 -22.09
C ARG A 37 -23.64 16.55 -22.95
N PRO A 38 -23.96 16.10 -24.17
CA PRO A 38 -25.00 16.73 -24.97
C PRO A 38 -26.32 16.67 -24.20
N SER A 39 -27.01 17.81 -24.11
CA SER A 39 -28.34 17.87 -23.48
C SER A 39 -29.29 16.98 -24.27
N SER A 40 -29.75 15.88 -23.68
CA SER A 40 -30.81 15.07 -24.27
C SER A 40 -32.10 15.87 -24.27
N ASN A 41 -32.70 16.10 -25.44
CA ASN A 41 -34.03 16.72 -25.58
C ASN A 41 -35.18 15.74 -25.23
N VAL A 42 -34.91 14.71 -24.42
CA VAL A 42 -35.91 13.73 -24.03
C VAL A 42 -36.70 14.28 -22.85
N GLN A 43 -37.97 14.58 -23.08
CA GLN A 43 -38.94 14.93 -22.03
C GLN A 43 -39.24 13.67 -21.21
N LEU A 44 -38.38 13.38 -20.23
CA LEU A 44 -38.67 12.39 -19.20
C LEU A 44 -39.61 13.05 -18.19
N SER A 45 -40.65 12.33 -17.77
CA SER A 45 -41.50 12.79 -16.68
C SER A 45 -40.65 13.03 -15.43
N ASN A 46 -40.58 14.28 -14.97
CA ASN A 46 -39.82 14.67 -13.76
C ASN A 46 -40.45 14.17 -12.44
N SER A 47 -41.43 13.27 -12.52
CA SER A 47 -42.02 12.66 -11.33
C SER A 47 -41.02 11.70 -10.70
N LYS A 48 -40.67 11.96 -9.44
CA LYS A 48 -39.79 11.09 -8.66
C LYS A 48 -40.43 9.71 -8.54
N PHE A 49 -39.84 8.69 -9.14
CA PHE A 49 -40.16 7.31 -8.85
C PHE A 49 -39.60 6.98 -7.47
N GLN A 50 -40.46 6.71 -6.49
CA GLN A 50 -40.03 6.42 -5.12
C GLN A 50 -39.19 5.13 -5.05
N GLY A 51 -39.50 4.11 -5.84
CA GLY A 51 -38.69 2.90 -6.00
C GLY A 51 -38.55 2.03 -4.75
N ILE A 52 -39.31 2.30 -3.69
CA ILE A 52 -39.30 1.52 -2.44
C ILE A 52 -40.39 0.46 -2.56
N SER A 53 -39.99 -0.81 -2.47
CA SER A 53 -40.94 -1.93 -2.39
C SER A 53 -41.44 -2.10 -0.96
N THR A 54 -42.64 -2.65 -0.80
CA THR A 54 -43.22 -2.97 0.52
C THR A 54 -42.29 -3.85 1.36
N GLN A 55 -41.54 -4.76 0.72
CA GLN A 55 -40.55 -5.59 1.39
C GLN A 55 -39.40 -4.76 2.01
N GLN A 56 -38.94 -3.73 1.30
CA GLN A 56 -37.86 -2.88 1.80
C GLN A 56 -38.34 -1.93 2.91
N GLU A 57 -39.61 -1.53 2.88
CA GLU A 57 -40.23 -0.71 3.91
C GLU A 57 -40.51 -1.51 5.20
N ASP A 58 -41.06 -2.72 5.09
CA ASP A 58 -41.54 -3.50 6.24
C ASP A 58 -40.44 -4.30 6.98
N PHE A 59 -39.38 -4.70 6.25
CA PHE A 59 -38.35 -5.62 6.76
C PHE A 59 -36.97 -4.98 6.92
N GLY A 60 -36.93 -3.71 7.33
CA GLY A 60 -35.70 -3.04 7.75
C GLY A 60 -35.15 -3.55 9.09
N GLU A 61 -33.90 -3.21 9.39
CA GLU A 61 -33.25 -3.57 10.66
C GLU A 61 -34.00 -2.97 11.86
N LYS A 62 -34.57 -3.83 12.72
CA LYS A 62 -35.24 -3.42 13.96
C LYS A 62 -34.23 -3.39 15.10
N LYS A 63 -34.10 -2.24 15.78
CA LYS A 63 -33.29 -2.14 17.01
C LYS A 63 -34.01 -2.90 18.14
N VAL A 64 -33.41 -4.00 18.58
CA VAL A 64 -33.89 -4.78 19.72
C VAL A 64 -33.04 -4.45 20.93
N GLU A 65 -33.68 -3.98 22.01
CA GLU A 65 -33.00 -3.77 23.28
C GLU A 65 -32.70 -5.10 23.97
N ARG A 66 -31.52 -5.22 24.56
CA ARG A 66 -31.15 -6.42 25.33
C ARG A 66 -31.94 -6.44 26.63
N SER A 67 -32.59 -7.57 26.93
CA SER A 67 -33.27 -7.74 28.21
C SER A 67 -32.28 -7.59 29.37
N LYS A 68 -32.68 -6.88 30.42
CA LYS A 68 -31.85 -6.69 31.61
C LYS A 68 -31.68 -8.05 32.30
N ALA A 69 -30.45 -8.38 32.68
CA ALA A 69 -30.17 -9.60 33.42
C ALA A 69 -30.86 -9.57 34.78
N PHE A 70 -31.80 -10.49 35.01
CA PHE A 70 -32.40 -10.70 36.33
C PHE A 70 -31.42 -11.49 37.20
N LYS A 71 -30.79 -10.81 38.16
CA LYS A 71 -29.93 -11.46 39.16
C LYS A 71 -30.64 -11.47 40.52
N PRO A 72 -31.07 -12.63 41.04
CA PRO A 72 -31.63 -12.69 42.37
C PRO A 72 -30.57 -12.24 43.40
N ARG A 73 -31.00 -11.49 44.41
CA ARG A 73 -30.12 -10.97 45.44
C ARG A 73 -29.65 -12.15 46.30
N SER A 74 -28.34 -12.44 46.29
CA SER A 74 -27.77 -13.48 47.16
C SER A 74 -27.86 -13.04 48.62
N SER A 75 -28.54 -13.83 49.47
CA SER A 75 -28.72 -13.58 50.90
C SER A 75 -27.75 -14.42 51.75
N TYR A 76 -26.51 -14.59 51.29
CA TYR A 76 -25.51 -15.34 52.05
C TYR A 76 -25.12 -14.55 53.31
N GLN A 77 -25.44 -15.09 54.49
CA GLN A 77 -24.96 -14.60 55.77
C GLN A 77 -23.68 -15.34 56.15
N ARG A 78 -22.60 -14.60 56.34
CA ARG A 78 -21.33 -15.14 56.81
C ARG A 78 -21.42 -15.35 58.32
N ILE A 79 -21.09 -16.54 58.79
CA ILE A 79 -20.97 -16.83 60.21
C ILE A 79 -19.54 -16.46 60.61
N ASP A 80 -19.38 -15.31 61.26
CA ASP A 80 -18.10 -14.80 61.77
C ASP A 80 -17.93 -15.16 63.28
N GLU A 81 -18.23 -16.40 63.66
CA GLU A 81 -18.00 -16.87 65.04
C GLU A 81 -16.56 -17.36 65.20
N PRO A 82 -15.83 -16.94 66.26
CA PRO A 82 -14.46 -17.40 66.49
C PRO A 82 -14.41 -18.91 66.73
N LEU A 83 -13.53 -19.61 66.02
CA LEU A 83 -13.32 -21.04 66.23
C LEU A 83 -12.57 -21.26 67.56
N ASP A 84 -13.17 -22.01 68.49
CA ASP A 84 -12.48 -22.46 69.70
C ASP A 84 -11.50 -23.59 69.35
N ALA A 85 -10.28 -23.20 68.99
CA ALA A 85 -9.24 -24.09 68.45
C ALA A 85 -8.29 -24.65 69.53
N LEU A 86 -8.75 -24.77 70.78
CA LEU A 86 -7.95 -25.30 71.89
C LEU A 86 -8.07 -26.83 71.97
N SER A 87 -7.06 -27.53 71.47
CA SER A 87 -6.98 -28.99 71.60
C SER A 87 -6.59 -29.41 73.02
N VAL A 88 -7.09 -30.56 73.45
CA VAL A 88 -6.78 -31.17 74.77
C VAL A 88 -5.28 -31.30 75.01
N SER A 89 -4.50 -31.59 73.97
CA SER A 89 -3.04 -31.65 74.04
C SER A 89 -2.40 -30.30 74.40
N LYS A 90 -2.83 -29.21 73.76
CA LYS A 90 -2.33 -27.86 74.03
C LYS A 90 -2.76 -27.35 75.40
N ALA A 91 -3.95 -27.75 75.85
CA ALA A 91 -4.45 -27.39 77.17
C ALA A 91 -3.67 -28.09 78.29
N ASN A 92 -3.32 -29.36 78.12
CA ASN A 92 -2.76 -30.19 79.19
C ASN A 92 -1.23 -30.27 79.22
N TYR A 93 -0.53 -30.01 78.10
CA TYR A 93 0.94 -30.10 78.02
C TYR A 93 1.56 -28.70 77.95
N ILE A 94 1.74 -28.07 79.11
CA ILE A 94 2.37 -26.75 79.27
C ILE A 94 3.76 -26.94 79.90
N PRO A 95 4.80 -26.23 79.44
CA PRO A 95 6.14 -26.33 80.02
C PRO A 95 6.13 -25.88 81.50
N LEU A 96 6.68 -26.70 82.37
CA LEU A 96 6.92 -26.38 83.78
C LEU A 96 8.34 -25.83 83.95
N GLU A 97 8.48 -24.72 84.65
CA GLU A 97 9.81 -24.19 84.98
C GLU A 97 10.46 -25.04 86.09
N LEU A 98 11.55 -25.72 85.75
CA LEU A 98 12.34 -26.52 86.68
C LEU A 98 13.61 -25.77 87.08
N ASN A 99 13.76 -25.46 88.37
CA ASN A 99 14.97 -24.83 88.88
C ASN A 99 16.11 -25.86 88.98
N ARG A 100 17.27 -25.55 88.40
CA ARG A 100 18.47 -26.40 88.49
C ARG A 100 19.00 -26.41 89.92
N SER A 101 19.28 -27.60 90.46
CA SER A 101 19.88 -27.74 91.79
C SER A 101 21.30 -27.15 91.81
N LYS A 102 21.66 -26.52 92.93
CA LYS A 102 23.00 -25.94 93.09
C LYS A 102 24.02 -27.05 93.34
N MET A 103 25.02 -27.15 92.45
CA MET A 103 26.13 -28.09 92.58
C MET A 103 27.10 -27.63 93.68
N VAL A 104 27.30 -28.44 94.72
CA VAL A 104 28.29 -28.19 95.78
C VAL A 104 29.59 -28.90 95.41
N LYS A 105 30.63 -28.13 95.05
CA LYS A 105 31.98 -28.67 94.79
C LYS A 105 32.87 -28.55 96.05
N PRO A 106 33.54 -29.62 96.49
CA PRO A 106 34.49 -29.54 97.61
C PRO A 106 35.73 -28.72 97.22
N LYS A 107 36.28 -27.95 98.18
CA LYS A 107 37.51 -27.17 97.97
C LYS A 107 38.73 -28.10 97.99
N SER A 108 39.46 -28.18 96.87
CA SER A 108 40.74 -28.89 96.77
C SER A 108 41.83 -28.13 97.55
N ARG A 109 42.62 -28.84 98.37
CA ARG A 109 43.78 -28.30 99.10
C ARG A 109 45.09 -28.90 98.58
N GLN A 110 45.31 -28.87 97.28
CA GLN A 110 46.60 -29.28 96.71
C GLN A 110 47.61 -28.14 96.87
N ARG A 111 48.76 -28.42 97.49
CA ARG A 111 49.91 -27.51 97.48
C ARG A 111 50.79 -27.86 96.28
N ILE A 112 50.81 -26.97 95.30
CA ILE A 112 51.71 -27.04 94.14
C ILE A 112 52.93 -26.17 94.46
N SER A 113 54.13 -26.68 94.25
CA SER A 113 55.37 -25.92 94.39
C SER A 113 55.48 -24.88 93.27
N ASN A 114 55.83 -23.63 93.60
CA ASN A 114 56.03 -22.55 92.62
C ASN A 114 57.47 -22.49 92.05
N ALA A 115 58.22 -23.59 92.11
CA ALA A 115 59.57 -23.61 91.56
C ALA A 115 59.49 -23.57 90.01
N PRO A 116 60.30 -22.75 89.33
CA PRO A 116 60.35 -22.73 87.88
C PRO A 116 60.82 -24.11 87.38
N PHE A 117 60.10 -24.64 86.39
CA PHE A 117 60.47 -25.88 85.72
C PHE A 117 61.34 -25.53 84.51
N GLU A 118 62.56 -26.05 84.48
CA GLU A 118 63.48 -25.90 83.35
C GLU A 118 63.03 -26.83 82.21
N ASP A 119 62.20 -26.30 81.31
CA ASP A 119 61.55 -27.04 80.22
C ASP A 119 62.26 -26.88 78.85
N ASP A 120 63.50 -26.39 78.88
CA ASP A 120 64.30 -26.16 77.69
C ASP A 120 65.12 -27.41 77.35
N THR A 121 64.52 -28.24 76.51
CA THR A 121 65.18 -29.42 75.92
C THR A 121 66.00 -29.03 74.69
N GLU A 122 67.06 -29.79 74.40
CA GLU A 122 67.96 -29.55 73.25
C GLU A 122 67.21 -29.49 71.91
N GLN A 123 66.11 -30.23 71.78
CA GLN A 123 65.27 -30.21 70.58
C GLN A 123 64.53 -28.87 70.43
N ARG A 124 63.96 -28.37 71.53
CA ARG A 124 63.20 -27.12 71.55
C ARG A 124 64.08 -25.91 71.28
N SER A 125 65.32 -25.92 71.77
CA SER A 125 66.28 -24.84 71.55
C SER A 125 66.86 -24.86 70.13
N ASN A 126 67.15 -26.03 69.56
CA ASN A 126 67.80 -26.13 68.24
C ASN A 126 66.84 -26.05 67.04
N PHE A 127 65.57 -26.43 67.19
CA PHE A 127 64.60 -26.53 66.10
C PHE A 127 63.45 -25.54 66.26
N SER A 128 63.77 -24.25 66.23
CA SER A 128 62.78 -23.18 66.13
C SER A 128 62.47 -22.85 64.66
N ALA A 129 61.27 -22.32 64.40
CA ALA A 129 60.86 -21.89 63.07
C ALA A 129 61.77 -20.74 62.60
N LYS A 130 62.62 -21.00 61.60
CA LYS A 130 63.45 -19.99 60.96
C LYS A 130 62.65 -19.25 59.89
N ARG A 131 62.90 -17.95 59.73
CA ARG A 131 62.27 -17.15 58.67
C ARG A 131 62.79 -17.62 57.31
N VAL A 132 61.90 -18.09 56.46
CA VAL A 132 62.19 -18.45 55.06
C VAL A 132 61.75 -17.29 54.17
N GLU A 133 62.64 -16.81 53.30
CA GLU A 133 62.31 -15.79 52.31
C GLU A 133 61.56 -16.43 51.13
N VAL A 134 60.43 -15.82 50.76
CA VAL A 134 59.62 -16.30 49.64
C VAL A 134 60.28 -15.84 48.34
N VAL A 135 60.82 -16.78 47.58
CA VAL A 135 61.34 -16.51 46.23
C VAL A 135 60.17 -16.41 45.26
N VAL A 136 59.91 -15.22 44.73
CA VAL A 136 58.90 -15.02 43.70
C VAL A 136 59.47 -15.44 42.34
N ALA A 137 58.83 -16.41 41.69
CA ALA A 137 59.22 -16.83 40.35
C ALA A 137 59.02 -15.68 39.35
N HIS A 138 60.09 -15.21 38.73
CA HIS A 138 60.05 -14.15 37.73
C HIS A 138 59.55 -14.72 36.40
N ARG A 139 58.24 -14.66 36.15
CA ARG A 139 57.64 -15.05 34.85
C ARG A 139 57.55 -13.81 33.95
N PRO A 140 57.96 -13.88 32.68
CA PRO A 140 57.74 -12.76 31.76
C PRO A 140 56.25 -12.52 31.62
N HIS A 141 55.83 -11.26 31.76
CA HIS A 141 54.44 -10.87 31.54
C HIS A 141 54.12 -11.01 30.04
N THR A 142 53.45 -12.09 29.66
CA THR A 142 52.96 -12.26 28.29
C THR A 142 51.64 -11.52 28.15
N GLU A 143 51.67 -10.30 27.62
CA GLU A 143 50.46 -9.61 27.20
C GLU A 143 49.86 -10.31 25.98
N TYR A 144 48.57 -10.64 26.04
CA TYR A 144 47.85 -11.22 24.91
C TYR A 144 47.70 -10.17 23.80
N LYS A 145 48.39 -10.38 22.68
CA LYS A 145 48.25 -9.54 21.49
C LYS A 145 47.16 -10.11 20.59
N LEU A 146 46.04 -9.39 20.45
CA LEU A 146 45.05 -9.69 19.42
C LEU A 146 45.71 -9.51 18.05
N THR A 147 45.54 -10.48 17.17
CA THR A 147 45.97 -10.37 15.77
C THR A 147 45.13 -9.29 15.08
N PRO A 148 45.74 -8.21 14.55
CA PRO A 148 44.99 -7.22 13.79
C PRO A 148 44.69 -7.80 12.40
N GLY A 149 43.44 -8.13 12.15
CA GLY A 149 42.98 -8.56 10.85
C GLY A 149 41.46 -8.67 10.80
N PRO A 150 40.82 -8.37 9.66
CA PRO A 150 39.40 -8.67 9.49
C PRO A 150 39.19 -10.18 9.62
N THR A 151 38.28 -10.58 10.50
CA THR A 151 37.92 -11.99 10.63
C THR A 151 37.04 -12.40 9.45
N GLU A 152 37.31 -13.56 8.86
CA GLU A 152 36.46 -14.14 7.84
C GLU A 152 35.18 -14.69 8.49
N THR A 153 34.16 -13.84 8.64
CA THR A 153 32.89 -14.20 9.30
C THR A 153 31.85 -14.81 8.36
N ASN A 154 32.19 -14.97 7.07
CA ASN A 154 31.23 -15.43 6.07
C ASN A 154 31.07 -16.94 6.12
N THR A 155 29.86 -17.39 6.46
CA THR A 155 29.52 -18.82 6.43
C THR A 155 29.33 -19.30 5.00
N THR A 156 29.55 -20.60 4.77
CA THR A 156 29.25 -21.27 3.49
C THR A 156 27.79 -21.05 3.06
N TYR A 157 26.87 -20.97 4.02
CA TYR A 157 25.46 -20.67 3.77
C TYR A 157 25.27 -19.24 3.23
N SER A 158 25.85 -18.23 3.87
CA SER A 158 25.77 -16.83 3.41
C SER A 158 26.42 -16.62 2.04
N LEU A 159 27.43 -17.42 1.71
CA LEU A 159 28.07 -17.39 0.39
C LEU A 159 27.24 -18.11 -0.68
N GLY A 160 26.63 -19.25 -0.35
CA GLY A 160 25.91 -20.11 -1.28
C GLY A 160 24.46 -19.70 -1.57
N TYR A 161 23.78 -19.04 -0.62
CA TYR A 161 22.37 -18.69 -0.75
C TYR A 161 22.19 -17.16 -0.85
N LYS A 162 22.17 -16.66 -2.09
CA LYS A 162 21.92 -15.25 -2.41
C LYS A 162 20.62 -15.10 -3.19
N PRO A 163 19.85 -14.02 -2.98
CA PRO A 163 18.63 -13.79 -3.75
C PRO A 163 19.00 -13.58 -5.22
N LEU A 164 18.57 -14.50 -6.07
CA LEU A 164 18.71 -14.41 -7.52
C LEU A 164 17.47 -13.71 -8.10
N LYS A 165 17.69 -12.75 -9.00
CA LYS A 165 16.59 -12.14 -9.75
C LYS A 165 16.24 -13.08 -10.92
N GLY A 166 15.08 -13.73 -10.83
CA GLY A 166 14.53 -14.49 -11.94
C GLY A 166 13.88 -13.57 -12.98
N GLU A 167 14.05 -13.89 -14.26
CA GLU A 167 13.34 -13.21 -15.34
C GLU A 167 11.87 -13.63 -15.37
N ARG A 168 10.98 -12.67 -15.64
CA ARG A 168 9.56 -12.98 -15.84
C ARG A 168 9.38 -13.69 -17.17
N GLN A 169 8.85 -14.90 -17.14
CA GLN A 169 8.46 -15.60 -18.35
C GLN A 169 7.39 -14.80 -19.10
N GLN A 170 7.60 -14.61 -20.39
CA GLN A 170 6.62 -13.97 -21.26
C GLN A 170 5.46 -14.93 -21.53
N VAL A 171 4.25 -14.38 -21.57
CA VAL A 171 3.05 -15.17 -21.89
C VAL A 171 3.12 -15.59 -23.36
N PHE A 172 3.17 -16.89 -23.62
CA PHE A 172 3.02 -17.43 -24.96
C PHE A 172 1.53 -17.58 -25.27
N ARG A 173 0.96 -16.63 -26.01
CA ARG A 173 -0.40 -16.74 -26.56
C ARG A 173 -0.29 -17.25 -28.00
N PRO A 174 -0.81 -18.45 -28.31
CA PRO A 174 -0.84 -18.93 -29.69
C PRO A 174 -1.63 -17.94 -30.57
N PRO A 175 -1.23 -17.74 -31.84
CA PRO A 175 -1.92 -16.84 -32.73
C PRO A 175 -3.38 -17.27 -32.86
N VAL A 176 -4.31 -16.38 -32.50
CA VAL A 176 -5.74 -16.61 -32.71
C VAL A 176 -5.96 -16.58 -34.22
N ALA A 177 -6.24 -17.75 -34.81
CA ALA A 177 -6.64 -17.82 -36.20
C ALA A 177 -7.93 -17.00 -36.36
N ARG A 178 -7.82 -15.87 -37.05
CA ARG A 178 -8.98 -15.05 -37.40
C ARG A 178 -9.67 -15.78 -38.54
N ASN A 179 -10.70 -16.55 -38.23
CA ASN A 179 -11.57 -17.16 -39.23
C ASN A 179 -12.37 -16.04 -39.91
N ALA A 180 -11.74 -15.35 -40.87
CA ALA A 180 -12.43 -14.42 -41.74
C ALA A 180 -13.26 -15.23 -42.74
N PRO A 181 -14.55 -14.93 -42.91
CA PRO A 181 -15.34 -15.56 -43.97
C PRO A 181 -14.72 -15.18 -45.33
N GLU A 182 -14.30 -16.19 -46.09
CA GLU A 182 -13.85 -16.00 -47.47
C GLU A 182 -15.09 -15.84 -48.36
N GLY A 183 -15.26 -14.66 -48.93
CA GLY A 183 -16.37 -14.35 -49.84
C GLY A 183 -16.60 -12.86 -49.99
N ILE A 184 -16.89 -12.43 -51.21
CA ILE A 184 -17.30 -11.05 -51.49
C ILE A 184 -18.81 -10.99 -51.25
N PHE A 185 -19.26 -10.09 -50.36
CA PHE A 185 -20.69 -9.88 -50.14
C PHE A 185 -21.29 -9.12 -51.33
N GLU A 186 -22.10 -9.81 -52.13
CA GLU A 186 -22.68 -9.24 -53.36
C GLU A 186 -23.67 -8.09 -53.08
N GLY A 187 -24.29 -8.06 -51.89
CA GLY A 187 -24.96 -6.89 -51.30
C GLY A 187 -26.10 -6.23 -52.09
N THR A 188 -26.43 -6.73 -53.28
CA THR A 188 -27.46 -6.15 -54.14
C THR A 188 -28.82 -6.71 -53.77
N THR A 189 -29.74 -5.81 -53.44
CA THR A 189 -31.15 -6.16 -53.21
C THR A 189 -31.92 -6.07 -54.52
N THR A 190 -32.98 -6.86 -54.67
CA THR A 190 -33.84 -6.84 -55.87
C THR A 190 -34.39 -5.46 -56.16
N ASN A 191 -34.77 -4.71 -55.12
CA ASN A 191 -35.23 -3.33 -55.26
C ASN A 191 -34.17 -2.42 -55.89
N ALA A 192 -32.91 -2.51 -55.44
CA ALA A 192 -31.82 -1.73 -56.01
C ALA A 192 -31.50 -2.11 -57.47
N ALA A 193 -31.69 -3.38 -57.84
CA ALA A 193 -31.51 -3.84 -59.22
C ALA A 193 -32.65 -3.41 -60.15
N ASP A 194 -33.90 -3.42 -59.67
CA ASP A 194 -35.09 -3.24 -60.50
C ASP A 194 -35.47 -1.76 -60.71
N PHE A 195 -35.23 -0.90 -59.72
CA PHE A 195 -35.66 0.50 -59.72
C PHE A 195 -34.55 1.48 -60.09
N VAL A 196 -33.98 1.30 -61.28
CA VAL A 196 -33.01 2.25 -61.86
C VAL A 196 -33.71 3.40 -62.61
N PRO A 197 -33.14 4.62 -62.61
CA PRO A 197 -33.75 5.77 -63.29
C PRO A 197 -33.90 5.51 -64.79
N LYS A 198 -35.14 5.47 -65.28
CA LYS A 198 -35.45 5.27 -66.70
C LYS A 198 -35.45 6.61 -67.44
N ARG A 199 -34.86 6.64 -68.65
CA ARG A 199 -34.96 7.79 -69.55
C ARG A 199 -36.39 7.86 -70.10
N ASN A 200 -37.09 8.94 -69.80
CA ASN A 200 -38.42 9.20 -70.36
C ASN A 200 -38.28 9.53 -71.86
N LYS A 201 -38.95 8.77 -72.73
CA LYS A 201 -39.06 9.11 -74.15
C LYS A 201 -40.05 10.27 -74.27
N ILE A 202 -39.54 11.44 -74.66
CA ILE A 202 -40.34 12.65 -74.90
C ILE A 202 -41.28 12.40 -76.08
N CYS A 203 -42.56 12.75 -75.94
CA CYS A 203 -43.55 12.59 -77.00
C CYS A 203 -43.18 13.44 -78.22
N PRO A 204 -43.22 12.90 -79.46
CA PRO A 204 -42.97 13.66 -80.69
C PRO A 204 -43.80 14.96 -80.80
N ALA A 205 -45.03 14.95 -80.29
CA ALA A 205 -45.91 16.12 -80.29
C ALA A 205 -45.36 17.29 -79.46
N GLU A 206 -44.60 17.02 -78.39
CA GLU A 206 -44.00 18.06 -77.54
C GLU A 206 -42.97 18.89 -78.32
N TYR A 207 -42.21 18.27 -79.25
CA TYR A 207 -41.25 18.98 -80.09
C TYR A 207 -41.91 19.94 -81.08
N VAL A 208 -43.12 19.60 -81.53
CA VAL A 208 -43.90 20.41 -82.47
C VAL A 208 -44.60 21.57 -81.74
N LEU A 209 -45.17 21.30 -80.56
CA LEU A 209 -45.87 22.32 -79.76
C LEU A 209 -44.92 23.31 -79.09
N SER A 210 -43.74 22.88 -78.66
CA SER A 210 -42.76 23.75 -77.97
C SER A 210 -41.96 24.68 -78.91
N ARG A 211 -42.23 24.66 -80.23
CA ARG A 211 -41.48 25.39 -81.28
C ARG A 211 -39.96 25.21 -81.25
N ARG A 212 -39.44 24.21 -80.52
CA ARG A 212 -38.00 23.91 -80.47
C ARG A 212 -37.47 23.37 -81.79
N ASN A 213 -38.33 22.75 -82.59
CA ASN A 213 -37.96 22.16 -83.87
C ASN A 213 -38.59 22.95 -85.03
N LYS A 214 -37.77 23.70 -85.79
CA LYS A 214 -38.24 24.56 -86.90
C LYS A 214 -38.61 23.79 -88.18
N GLY A 215 -38.53 22.46 -88.16
CA GLY A 215 -38.79 21.61 -89.33
C GLY A 215 -40.26 21.30 -89.61
N PHE A 216 -41.21 21.82 -88.83
CA PHE A 216 -42.65 21.61 -89.02
C PHE A 216 -43.41 22.94 -89.06
N GLN A 217 -44.32 23.08 -90.01
CA GLN A 217 -45.20 24.24 -90.14
C GLN A 217 -46.67 23.83 -90.01
N VAL A 218 -47.52 24.75 -89.56
CA VAL A 218 -48.97 24.53 -89.49
C VAL A 218 -49.51 24.47 -90.92
N ARG A 219 -50.23 23.41 -91.25
CA ARG A 219 -50.83 23.14 -92.55
C ARG A 219 -52.29 23.55 -92.61
N SER A 220 -53.06 23.31 -91.54
CA SER A 220 -54.48 23.66 -91.48
C SER A 220 -54.97 23.69 -90.05
N ASP A 221 -55.93 24.56 -89.77
CA ASP A 221 -56.66 24.63 -88.51
C ASP A 221 -58.13 24.32 -88.80
N VAL A 222 -58.60 23.12 -88.41
CA VAL A 222 -60.00 22.71 -88.60
C VAL A 222 -60.61 22.51 -87.22
N ASN A 223 -61.72 23.19 -86.94
CA ASN A 223 -62.43 23.14 -85.64
C ASN A 223 -61.52 23.36 -84.42
N GLY A 224 -60.56 24.28 -84.52
CA GLY A 224 -59.63 24.61 -83.42
C GLY A 224 -58.44 23.65 -83.25
N HIS A 225 -58.32 22.60 -84.08
CA HIS A 225 -57.17 21.71 -84.09
C HIS A 225 -56.13 22.09 -85.15
N ARG A 226 -54.89 22.32 -84.72
CA ARG A 226 -53.75 22.62 -85.60
C ARG A 226 -53.07 21.36 -86.12
N PHE A 227 -53.02 21.21 -87.43
CA PHE A 227 -52.29 20.13 -88.10
C PHE A 227 -50.93 20.63 -88.57
N TYR A 228 -49.88 19.85 -88.34
CA TYR A 228 -48.51 20.23 -88.70
C TYR A 228 -47.97 19.30 -89.79
N SER A 229 -47.24 19.88 -90.76
CA SER A 229 -46.54 19.14 -91.80
C SER A 229 -45.05 19.50 -91.82
N ARG A 230 -44.20 18.53 -92.15
CA ARG A 230 -42.76 18.73 -92.24
C ARG A 230 -42.41 19.62 -93.43
N ILE A 231 -41.56 20.61 -93.22
CA ILE A 231 -41.04 21.49 -94.27
C ILE A 231 -40.05 20.67 -95.10
N LYS A 232 -40.30 20.54 -96.39
CA LYS A 232 -39.34 19.97 -97.34
C LYS A 232 -38.38 21.10 -97.73
N HIS A 233 -37.10 20.96 -97.40
CA HIS A 233 -36.07 21.77 -98.02
C HIS A 233 -35.69 21.06 -99.32
N ASP A 234 -36.00 21.70 -100.45
CA ASP A 234 -35.46 21.28 -101.74
C ASP A 234 -33.95 21.56 -101.70
N LYS A 235 -33.15 20.52 -101.96
CA LYS A 235 -31.69 20.63 -102.03
C LYS A 235 -31.34 21.14 -103.43
N GLU A 236 -30.80 22.34 -103.53
CA GLU A 236 -29.87 22.72 -104.62
C GLU A 236 -28.49 22.14 -104.33
#